data_AF-A0A8T4DKQ6-F1
#
_entry.id   AF-A0A8T4DKQ6-F1
#
_cell.length_a   1.000
_cell.length_b   1.000
_cell.length_c   1.000
_cell.angle_alpha   90.00
_cell.angle_beta   90.00
_cell.angle_gamma   90.00
#
_symmetry.space_group_name_H-M   'P 1'
#
loop_
_entity.id
_entity.type
_entity.pdbx_description
1 polymer ?
#
loop_
_entity_poly.entity_id
_entity_poly.type
_entity_poly.pdbx_seq_one_letter_code
_entity_poly.pdbx_strand_id
1 'polypeptide(L)'
;MKITKLSKENADLKEQISEYEKVFGNFEDMKKVTDRVREENKRLLQKLEENVEIRDKLERRVEELGQAVNAKKESFLSKVYAMEAKNDEIAIGNNVELSGGIRSPKNITIGDNVAINGAISSNELVTFGNRDQIAGEVNTEMGLKTGKECVFKSDIHTKGRVEIGENCTLQNVVSQTDIVIGKGTNVKRVISKGNVFLKDGVTIENGIEYKDAINIGQNVRIAGEIKTIKEEEQ
;
A
#
# COMPACT_ATOMS: atom_id res chain seq x y z
N MET A 1 -28.87 -14.79 -91.97
CA MET A 1 -27.53 -14.76 -91.33
C MET A 1 -27.58 -14.42 -89.83
N LYS A 2 -28.09 -13.28 -89.35
CA LYS A 2 -28.08 -12.97 -87.89
C LYS A 2 -28.69 -14.09 -87.01
N ILE A 3 -29.87 -14.61 -87.38
CA ILE A 3 -30.59 -15.63 -86.61
C ILE A 3 -29.79 -16.94 -86.47
N THR A 4 -29.11 -17.39 -87.53
CA THR A 4 -28.31 -18.64 -87.48
C THR A 4 -27.00 -18.52 -86.71
N LYS A 5 -26.46 -17.30 -86.50
CA LYS A 5 -25.41 -17.07 -85.50
C LYS A 5 -25.97 -17.17 -84.09
N LEU A 6 -27.03 -16.42 -83.80
CA LEU A 6 -27.70 -16.39 -82.49
C LEU A 6 -28.13 -17.78 -82.01
N SER A 7 -28.60 -18.64 -82.93
CA SER A 7 -28.98 -20.03 -82.59
C SER A 7 -27.79 -20.91 -82.21
N LYS A 8 -26.57 -20.59 -82.67
CA LYS A 8 -25.35 -21.35 -82.33
C LYS A 8 -24.72 -20.81 -81.06
N GLU A 9 -24.65 -19.48 -80.93
CA GLU A 9 -24.26 -18.80 -79.69
C GLU A 9 -25.13 -19.26 -78.50
N ASN A 10 -26.45 -19.47 -78.69
CA ASN A 10 -27.35 -20.03 -77.67
C ASN A 10 -27.12 -21.52 -77.34
N ALA A 11 -26.42 -22.28 -78.19
CA ALA A 11 -26.06 -23.67 -77.90
C ALA A 11 -24.76 -23.68 -77.06
N ASP A 12 -23.72 -23.01 -77.55
CA ASP A 12 -22.42 -22.89 -76.89
C ASP A 12 -22.57 -22.29 -75.47
N LEU A 13 -23.43 -21.26 -75.30
CA LEU A 13 -23.74 -20.68 -73.98
C LEU A 13 -24.42 -21.66 -73.01
N LYS A 14 -25.28 -22.56 -73.50
CA LYS A 14 -25.93 -23.58 -72.65
C LYS A 14 -24.97 -24.67 -72.22
N GLU A 15 -24.05 -25.06 -73.10
CA GLU A 15 -23.00 -26.02 -72.76
C GLU A 15 -22.04 -25.43 -71.72
N GLN A 16 -21.61 -24.17 -71.90
CA GLN A 16 -20.83 -23.43 -70.88
C GLN A 16 -21.58 -23.32 -69.55
N ILE A 17 -22.87 -22.94 -69.54
CA ILE A 17 -23.67 -22.90 -68.30
C ILE A 17 -23.68 -24.26 -67.61
N SER A 18 -23.84 -25.36 -68.35
CA SER A 18 -23.82 -26.71 -67.77
C SER A 18 -22.45 -27.13 -67.22
N GLU A 19 -21.34 -26.59 -67.74
CA GLU A 19 -20.01 -26.76 -67.11
C GLU A 19 -19.88 -25.92 -65.83
N TYR A 20 -20.30 -24.65 -65.86
CA TYR A 20 -20.27 -23.79 -64.68
C TYR A 20 -21.14 -24.35 -63.53
N GLU A 21 -22.34 -24.86 -63.82
CA GLU A 21 -23.23 -25.48 -62.81
C GLU A 21 -22.63 -26.75 -62.18
N LYS A 22 -21.82 -27.54 -62.92
CA LYS A 22 -21.11 -28.70 -62.37
C LYS A 22 -19.98 -28.31 -61.41
N VAL A 23 -19.35 -27.15 -61.61
CA VAL A 23 -18.20 -26.69 -60.80
C VAL A 23 -18.66 -25.84 -59.61
N PHE A 24 -19.68 -25.00 -59.78
CA PHE A 24 -20.09 -23.99 -58.79
C PHE A 24 -21.48 -24.24 -58.16
N GLY A 25 -22.19 -25.29 -58.61
CA GLY A 25 -23.54 -25.63 -58.13
C GLY A 25 -24.65 -24.78 -58.75
N ASN A 26 -25.91 -25.14 -58.45
CA ASN A 26 -27.08 -24.45 -58.98
C ASN A 26 -27.18 -23.01 -58.41
N PHE A 27 -27.32 -22.04 -59.30
CA PHE A 27 -27.52 -20.63 -59.02
C PHE A 27 -28.65 -20.37 -58.00
N GLU A 28 -29.73 -21.14 -58.03
CA GLU A 28 -30.87 -20.93 -57.13
C GLU A 28 -30.54 -21.24 -55.66
N ASP A 29 -29.64 -22.19 -55.39
CA ASP A 29 -29.19 -22.49 -54.02
C ASP A 29 -28.14 -21.47 -53.54
N MET A 30 -27.26 -21.03 -54.43
CA MET A 30 -26.34 -19.92 -54.16
C MET A 30 -27.08 -18.62 -53.80
N LYS A 31 -28.24 -18.38 -54.43
CA LYS A 31 -29.14 -17.28 -54.08
C LYS A 31 -29.75 -17.45 -52.68
N LYS A 32 -30.29 -18.63 -52.34
CA LYS A 32 -30.85 -18.93 -51.00
C LYS A 32 -29.81 -18.73 -49.88
N VAL A 33 -28.55 -19.11 -50.11
CA VAL A 33 -27.44 -18.86 -49.18
C VAL A 33 -27.18 -17.35 -49.05
N THR A 34 -27.11 -16.64 -50.17
CA THR A 34 -26.86 -15.18 -50.20
C THR A 34 -27.93 -14.41 -49.43
N ASP A 35 -29.22 -14.71 -49.67
CA ASP A 35 -30.34 -14.05 -48.99
C ASP A 35 -30.34 -14.35 -47.48
N ARG A 36 -30.03 -15.58 -47.06
CA ARG A 36 -29.89 -15.96 -45.64
C ARG A 36 -28.75 -15.19 -44.95
N VAL A 37 -27.56 -15.21 -45.54
CA VAL A 37 -26.37 -14.49 -45.01
C VAL A 37 -26.66 -12.98 -44.91
N ARG A 38 -27.41 -12.41 -45.86
CA ARG A 38 -27.80 -11.00 -45.84
C ARG A 38 -28.74 -10.66 -44.69
N GLU A 39 -29.70 -11.52 -44.37
CA GLU A 39 -30.61 -11.30 -43.24
C GLU A 39 -29.92 -11.54 -41.89
N GLU A 40 -29.08 -12.56 -41.78
CA GLU A 40 -28.26 -12.82 -40.58
C GLU A 40 -27.30 -11.65 -40.30
N ASN A 41 -26.59 -11.14 -41.31
CA ASN A 41 -25.74 -9.96 -41.17
C ASN A 41 -26.52 -8.72 -40.72
N LYS A 42 -27.75 -8.51 -41.21
CA LYS A 42 -28.59 -7.39 -40.74
C LYS A 42 -28.97 -7.54 -39.26
N ARG A 43 -29.34 -8.75 -38.81
CA ARG A 43 -29.66 -9.03 -37.41
C ARG A 43 -28.42 -8.93 -36.51
N LEU A 44 -27.24 -9.29 -37.00
CA LEU A 44 -25.97 -9.14 -36.28
C LEU A 44 -25.57 -7.67 -36.13
N LEU A 45 -25.76 -6.84 -37.16
CA LEU A 45 -25.48 -5.40 -37.10
C LEU A 45 -26.37 -4.68 -36.07
N GLN A 46 -27.68 -4.91 -36.07
CA GLN A 46 -28.57 -4.30 -35.05
C GLN A 46 -28.19 -4.73 -33.64
N LYS A 47 -27.87 -6.02 -33.42
CA LYS A 47 -27.35 -6.48 -32.13
C LYS A 47 -26.01 -5.85 -31.76
N LEU A 48 -25.14 -5.54 -32.73
CA LEU A 48 -23.87 -4.87 -32.46
C LEU A 48 -24.09 -3.42 -32.03
N GLU A 49 -25.00 -2.70 -32.69
CA GLU A 49 -25.41 -1.33 -32.33
C GLU A 49 -26.03 -1.28 -30.92
N GLU A 50 -26.96 -2.18 -30.61
CA GLU A 50 -27.55 -2.33 -29.26
C GLU A 50 -26.48 -2.62 -28.20
N ASN A 51 -25.54 -3.54 -28.47
CA ASN A 51 -24.47 -3.87 -27.52
C ASN A 51 -23.46 -2.73 -27.32
N VAL A 52 -23.18 -1.92 -28.35
CA VAL A 52 -22.37 -0.70 -28.23
C VAL A 52 -23.08 0.32 -27.35
N GLU A 53 -24.36 0.60 -27.59
CA GLU A 53 -25.09 1.58 -26.77
C GLU A 53 -25.27 1.11 -25.31
N ILE A 54 -25.39 -0.21 -25.07
CA ILE A 54 -25.40 -0.82 -23.74
C ILE A 54 -24.01 -0.68 -23.06
N ARG A 55 -22.91 -0.94 -23.78
CA ARG A 55 -21.54 -0.79 -23.26
C ARG A 55 -21.27 0.65 -22.85
N ASP A 56 -21.57 1.62 -23.71
CA ASP A 56 -21.29 3.04 -23.47
C ASP A 56 -22.17 3.63 -22.33
N LYS A 57 -23.26 2.93 -21.93
CA LYS A 57 -24.06 3.20 -20.72
C LYS A 57 -23.53 2.48 -19.48
N LEU A 58 -22.89 1.33 -19.63
CA LEU A 58 -22.24 0.59 -18.54
C LEU A 58 -20.96 1.31 -18.07
N GLU A 59 -20.12 1.76 -19.00
CA GLU A 59 -18.83 2.42 -18.69
C GLU A 59 -19.02 3.66 -17.81
N ARG A 60 -19.94 4.57 -18.15
CA ARG A 60 -20.26 5.75 -17.33
C ARG A 60 -20.71 5.41 -15.91
N ARG A 61 -21.53 4.35 -15.75
CA ARG A 61 -21.97 3.88 -14.42
C ARG A 61 -20.81 3.33 -13.57
N VAL A 62 -19.73 2.85 -14.18
CA VAL A 62 -18.56 2.34 -13.46
C VAL A 62 -17.74 3.50 -12.87
N GLU A 63 -17.55 4.59 -13.62
CA GLU A 63 -16.82 5.77 -13.12
C GLU A 63 -17.55 6.47 -11.96
N GLU A 64 -18.87 6.66 -12.08
CA GLU A 64 -19.72 7.24 -11.01
C GLU A 64 -19.63 6.43 -9.70
N LEU A 65 -19.70 5.10 -9.79
CA LEU A 65 -19.57 4.20 -8.64
C LEU A 65 -18.18 4.27 -8.01
N GLY A 66 -17.12 4.39 -8.81
CA GLY A 66 -15.74 4.54 -8.33
C GLY A 66 -15.53 5.78 -7.47
N GLN A 67 -16.09 6.92 -7.87
CA GLN A 67 -15.99 8.18 -7.10
C GLN A 67 -16.77 8.10 -5.77
N ALA A 68 -18.00 7.58 -5.80
CA ALA A 68 -18.84 7.44 -4.61
C ALA A 68 -18.23 6.54 -3.52
N VAL A 69 -17.50 5.49 -3.92
CA VAL A 69 -16.80 4.58 -2.99
C VAL A 69 -15.63 5.28 -2.28
N ASN A 70 -14.82 6.08 -2.99
CA ASN A 70 -13.69 6.78 -2.38
C ASN A 70 -14.14 7.87 -1.39
N ALA A 71 -15.20 8.63 -1.66
CA ALA A 71 -15.72 9.61 -0.70
C ALA A 71 -16.20 8.95 0.61
N LYS A 72 -16.85 7.78 0.50
CA LYS A 72 -17.36 7.03 1.66
C LYS A 72 -16.25 6.33 2.47
N LYS A 73 -15.08 6.10 1.84
CA LYS A 73 -13.87 5.52 2.44
C LYS A 73 -13.25 6.49 3.45
N GLU A 74 -13.03 7.76 3.08
CA GLU A 74 -12.41 8.76 3.97
C GLU A 74 -13.25 9.07 5.22
N SER A 75 -14.57 9.15 5.08
CA SER A 75 -15.50 9.41 6.19
C SER A 75 -15.50 8.34 7.29
N PHE A 76 -14.91 7.16 7.04
CA PHE A 76 -14.74 6.09 8.03
C PHE A 76 -13.35 6.12 8.69
N LEU A 77 -12.33 6.66 8.02
CA LEU A 77 -10.96 6.82 8.55
C LEU A 77 -10.85 7.88 9.67
N SER A 78 -11.93 8.61 9.97
CA SER A 78 -12.00 9.56 11.09
C SER A 78 -12.61 8.96 12.37
N LYS A 79 -12.79 7.63 12.43
CA LYS A 79 -13.44 6.94 13.57
C LYS A 79 -12.88 5.58 13.98
N VAL A 80 -12.33 4.78 13.06
CA VAL A 80 -12.28 3.30 13.19
C VAL A 80 -11.68 2.75 14.50
N TYR A 81 -10.54 3.27 14.94
CA TYR A 81 -10.00 2.97 16.28
C TYR A 81 -9.72 4.24 17.10
N ALA A 82 -9.11 5.31 16.56
CA ALA A 82 -9.86 6.32 15.85
C ALA A 82 -9.59 6.48 14.32
N MET A 83 -8.72 5.71 13.66
CA MET A 83 -8.34 5.96 12.25
C MET A 83 -8.12 4.69 11.40
N GLU A 84 -7.57 4.81 10.18
CA GLU A 84 -6.86 3.77 9.41
C GLU A 84 -6.11 4.47 8.23
N ALA A 85 -5.08 3.87 7.63
CA ALA A 85 -4.61 4.27 6.29
C ALA A 85 -4.08 3.08 5.46
N LYS A 86 -3.93 3.28 4.13
CA LYS A 86 -4.25 2.23 3.15
C LYS A 86 -3.27 2.01 1.98
N ASN A 87 -2.00 1.75 2.24
CA ASN A 87 -1.08 1.15 1.24
C ASN A 87 -0.17 0.00 1.79
N ASP A 88 0.17 -0.07 3.09
CA ASP A 88 1.13 -1.09 3.63
C ASP A 88 0.73 -1.63 5.04
N GLU A 89 1.55 -2.48 5.69
CA GLU A 89 1.11 -3.60 6.57
C GLU A 89 1.14 -3.40 8.11
N ILE A 90 0.24 -4.05 8.87
CA ILE A 90 0.36 -4.14 10.34
C ILE A 90 0.20 -5.55 10.87
N ALA A 91 1.08 -5.91 11.81
CA ALA A 91 1.00 -7.08 12.67
C ALA A 91 0.75 -6.66 14.13
N ILE A 92 -0.22 -7.30 14.79
CA ILE A 92 -0.55 -7.14 16.22
C ILE A 92 -0.36 -8.49 16.92
N GLY A 93 0.30 -8.50 18.08
CA GLY A 93 0.53 -9.71 18.88
C GLY A 93 -0.68 -10.17 19.69
N ASN A 94 -0.48 -11.20 20.52
CA ASN A 94 -1.53 -11.75 21.38
C ASN A 94 -1.85 -10.79 22.54
N ASN A 95 -3.10 -10.77 23.02
CA ASN A 95 -3.51 -10.01 24.22
C ASN A 95 -3.16 -8.50 24.19
N VAL A 96 -3.22 -7.85 23.03
CA VAL A 96 -2.97 -6.40 22.93
C VAL A 96 -4.23 -5.62 23.26
N GLU A 97 -4.19 -4.77 24.30
CA GLU A 97 -5.27 -3.84 24.62
C GLU A 97 -5.14 -2.57 23.76
N LEU A 98 -6.25 -2.09 23.19
CA LEU A 98 -6.27 -0.97 22.24
C LEU A 98 -7.36 0.04 22.60
N SER A 99 -7.03 1.03 23.43
CA SER A 99 -7.83 2.26 23.55
C SER A 99 -7.58 3.19 22.34
N GLY A 100 -7.75 2.64 21.13
CA GLY A 100 -7.73 3.37 19.86
C GLY A 100 -6.39 3.49 19.12
N GLY A 101 -5.57 2.44 19.10
CA GLY A 101 -4.21 2.45 18.51
C GLY A 101 -4.13 2.60 16.99
N ILE A 102 -3.20 3.45 16.55
CA ILE A 102 -2.99 4.05 15.22
C ILE A 102 -2.21 3.18 14.22
N ARG A 103 -2.40 3.48 12.93
CA ARG A 103 -1.82 2.88 11.72
C ARG A 103 -1.67 3.96 10.64
N SER A 104 -0.77 3.75 9.68
CA SER A 104 -0.63 4.57 8.48
C SER A 104 -0.42 3.61 7.25
N PRO A 105 -0.20 4.02 5.98
CA PRO A 105 0.16 3.13 4.84
C PRO A 105 1.54 2.46 5.01
N LYS A 106 1.63 1.51 5.95
CA LYS A 106 2.84 1.46 6.75
C LYS A 106 3.02 0.19 7.62
N ASN A 107 4.23 -0.42 7.60
CA ASN A 107 4.80 -1.57 8.33
C ASN A 107 5.06 -1.43 9.86
N ILE A 108 4.11 -1.90 10.70
CA ILE A 108 4.24 -1.86 12.17
C ILE A 108 3.93 -3.20 12.81
N THR A 109 4.79 -3.59 13.75
CA THR A 109 4.67 -4.82 14.54
C THR A 109 4.50 -4.48 16.02
N ILE A 110 3.43 -4.99 16.63
CA ILE A 110 3.20 -4.92 18.08
C ILE A 110 3.40 -6.33 18.69
N GLY A 111 4.12 -6.44 19.81
CA GLY A 111 4.37 -7.70 20.51
C GLY A 111 3.19 -8.24 21.34
N ASP A 112 3.43 -9.33 22.08
CA ASP A 112 2.40 -9.96 22.92
C ASP A 112 2.21 -9.28 24.29
N ASN A 113 0.97 -9.14 24.73
CA ASN A 113 0.52 -8.56 26.01
C ASN A 113 0.89 -7.08 26.14
N VAL A 114 0.83 -6.35 25.02
CA VAL A 114 1.13 -4.91 24.96
C VAL A 114 -0.13 -4.10 25.29
N ALA A 115 -0.02 -3.13 26.17
CA ALA A 115 -1.11 -2.18 26.43
C ALA A 115 -0.92 -0.92 25.56
N ILE A 116 -1.91 -0.56 24.74
CA ILE A 116 -1.89 0.62 23.88
C ILE A 116 -3.06 1.55 24.22
N ASN A 117 -2.73 2.74 24.75
CA ASN A 117 -3.68 3.85 24.88
C ASN A 117 -3.54 4.85 23.71
N GLY A 118 -3.85 4.41 22.49
CA GLY A 118 -3.91 5.29 21.30
C GLY A 118 -2.63 5.41 20.47
N ALA A 119 -1.77 4.38 20.47
CA ALA A 119 -0.36 4.41 20.05
C ALA A 119 -0.06 4.27 18.54
N ILE A 120 1.09 4.75 18.09
CA ILE A 120 1.28 5.38 16.75
C ILE A 120 2.44 4.77 15.94
N SER A 121 2.35 4.88 14.60
CA SER A 121 2.64 3.74 13.73
C SER A 121 2.87 4.13 12.24
N SER A 122 4.05 3.90 11.63
CA SER A 122 4.37 4.21 10.19
C SER A 122 5.53 3.33 9.53
N ASN A 123 5.55 2.99 8.15
CA ASN A 123 6.24 2.12 7.03
C ASN A 123 7.74 1.90 6.56
N GLU A 124 8.70 2.78 6.76
CA GLU A 124 8.74 3.40 8.04
C GLU A 124 8.68 2.15 9.06
N LEU A 125 9.77 1.72 9.72
CA LEU A 125 9.74 0.41 10.46
C LEU A 125 9.52 0.58 11.96
N VAL A 126 8.42 0.02 12.48
CA VAL A 126 8.11 0.02 13.91
C VAL A 126 8.03 -1.40 14.46
N THR A 127 8.68 -1.66 15.58
CA THR A 127 8.57 -2.94 16.29
C THR A 127 8.57 -2.73 17.81
N PHE A 128 7.41 -2.92 18.42
CA PHE A 128 7.22 -2.98 19.87
C PHE A 128 7.40 -4.41 20.39
N GLY A 129 7.97 -4.56 21.59
CA GLY A 129 8.26 -5.82 22.24
C GLY A 129 7.08 -6.40 23.01
N ASN A 130 7.26 -7.61 23.56
CA ASN A 130 6.25 -8.24 24.42
C ASN A 130 6.22 -7.57 25.79
N ARG A 131 5.02 -7.41 26.37
CA ARG A 131 4.74 -6.73 27.65
C ARG A 131 5.13 -5.26 27.70
N ASP A 132 5.28 -4.62 26.55
CA ASP A 132 5.45 -3.16 26.48
C ASP A 132 4.16 -2.46 26.94
N GLN A 133 4.30 -1.36 27.67
CA GLN A 133 3.15 -0.55 28.12
C GLN A 133 3.25 0.82 27.48
N ILE A 134 2.41 1.10 26.48
CA ILE A 134 2.50 2.25 25.59
C ILE A 134 1.35 3.22 25.87
N ALA A 135 1.69 4.31 26.55
CA ALA A 135 0.74 5.35 26.93
C ALA A 135 0.08 6.07 25.74
N GLY A 136 0.64 6.02 24.52
CA GLY A 136 -0.06 6.43 23.29
C GLY A 136 0.79 6.93 22.09
N GLU A 137 1.82 6.21 21.61
CA GLU A 137 2.83 6.78 20.68
C GLU A 137 3.61 5.81 19.76
N VAL A 138 4.64 6.20 18.96
CA VAL A 138 4.80 7.18 17.84
C VAL A 138 6.11 6.79 17.11
N ASN A 139 6.04 6.22 15.89
CA ASN A 139 7.21 5.71 15.17
C ASN A 139 7.01 5.67 13.62
N THR A 140 8.04 5.89 12.78
CA THR A 140 8.01 6.10 11.29
C THR A 140 9.21 5.52 10.42
N GLU A 141 9.95 6.20 9.48
CA GLU A 141 11.15 5.75 8.61
C GLU A 141 12.57 6.17 8.98
N MET A 142 12.86 7.07 9.90
CA MET A 142 12.03 7.61 10.95
C MET A 142 11.37 6.55 11.87
N GLY A 143 11.79 5.26 11.86
CA GLY A 143 11.32 4.12 12.69
C GLY A 143 12.19 3.57 13.84
N LEU A 144 11.56 2.73 14.66
CA LEU A 144 12.00 2.22 15.97
C LEU A 144 11.95 0.70 16.04
N LYS A 145 12.91 0.10 16.75
CA LYS A 145 12.85 -1.27 17.23
C LYS A 145 13.19 -1.34 18.72
N THR A 146 12.45 -2.14 19.45
CA THR A 146 12.45 -2.17 20.93
C THR A 146 12.73 -3.57 21.49
N GLY A 147 13.16 -3.62 22.75
CA GLY A 147 13.16 -4.82 23.57
C GLY A 147 11.82 -5.02 24.26
N LYS A 148 11.71 -6.11 25.01
CA LYS A 148 10.53 -6.47 25.80
C LYS A 148 10.47 -5.70 27.12
N GLU A 149 9.27 -5.63 27.70
CA GLU A 149 9.00 -5.08 29.03
C GLU A 149 9.40 -3.59 29.14
N CYS A 150 9.31 -2.86 28.03
CA CYS A 150 9.60 -1.44 27.99
C CYS A 150 8.38 -0.63 28.45
N VAL A 151 8.58 0.26 29.42
CA VAL A 151 7.51 1.17 29.87
C VAL A 151 7.62 2.47 29.09
N PHE A 152 6.84 2.52 28.03
CA PHE A 152 6.55 3.69 27.20
C PHE A 152 5.53 4.57 27.94
N LYS A 153 6.04 5.44 28.81
CA LYS A 153 5.28 6.38 29.68
C LYS A 153 4.58 7.61 29.06
N SER A 154 4.92 8.14 27.90
CA SER A 154 5.86 7.69 26.88
C SER A 154 6.64 8.88 26.32
N ASP A 155 7.75 8.58 25.66
CA ASP A 155 8.03 9.15 24.34
C ASP A 155 8.57 8.00 23.43
N ILE A 156 9.17 8.23 22.26
CA ILE A 156 8.64 8.10 20.87
C ILE A 156 9.69 7.14 20.18
N HIS A 157 9.82 6.93 18.85
CA HIS A 157 11.05 7.28 18.06
C HIS A 157 11.35 6.70 16.65
N THR A 158 12.49 7.16 16.08
CA THR A 158 12.61 7.37 14.63
C THR A 158 13.98 7.17 13.91
N LYS A 159 14.00 6.29 12.89
CA LYS A 159 15.04 6.06 11.86
C LYS A 159 15.70 7.37 11.31
N GLY A 160 16.98 7.40 10.93
CA GLY A 160 17.93 6.29 10.89
C GLY A 160 17.88 5.49 12.21
N ARG A 161 18.11 4.19 12.15
CA ARG A 161 17.42 3.24 13.01
C ARG A 161 17.56 3.47 14.52
N VAL A 162 16.44 3.61 15.23
CA VAL A 162 16.50 3.66 16.70
C VAL A 162 16.31 2.26 17.24
N GLU A 163 17.27 1.78 18.03
CA GLU A 163 17.23 0.47 18.69
C GLU A 163 17.30 0.66 20.21
N ILE A 164 16.33 0.10 20.93
CA ILE A 164 16.20 0.20 22.40
C ILE A 164 16.20 -1.19 23.02
N GLY A 165 16.95 -1.37 24.11
CA GLY A 165 17.06 -2.62 24.85
C GLY A 165 15.82 -2.99 25.69
N GLU A 166 15.87 -4.15 26.31
CA GLU A 166 14.80 -4.70 27.18
C GLU A 166 14.75 -4.00 28.55
N ASN A 167 13.57 -4.01 29.19
CA ASN A 167 13.32 -3.46 30.53
C ASN A 167 13.68 -1.96 30.67
N CYS A 168 13.58 -1.19 29.59
CA CYS A 168 13.82 0.25 29.63
C CYS A 168 12.60 1.01 30.17
N THR A 169 12.84 2.03 31.01
CA THR A 169 11.83 3.07 31.28
C THR A 169 12.10 4.22 30.34
N LEU A 170 11.11 4.54 29.51
CA LEU A 170 11.26 5.46 28.40
C LEU A 170 10.26 6.61 28.57
N GLN A 171 10.83 7.76 28.91
CA GLN A 171 10.24 9.05 28.63
C GLN A 171 11.34 9.88 27.94
N ASN A 172 11.04 10.43 26.79
CA ASN A 172 11.93 11.13 25.85
C ASN A 172 13.05 10.25 25.25
N VAL A 173 13.74 10.70 24.19
CA VAL A 173 13.25 11.05 22.84
C VAL A 173 14.51 10.99 21.94
N VAL A 174 14.53 10.15 20.87
CA VAL A 174 15.78 9.60 20.31
C VAL A 174 15.76 9.28 18.79
N SER A 175 16.42 10.02 17.89
CA SER A 175 16.33 9.88 16.40
C SER A 175 17.66 9.93 15.60
N GLN A 176 17.99 8.98 14.72
CA GLN A 176 19.26 9.01 13.95
C GLN A 176 19.17 9.73 12.59
N THR A 177 20.28 9.88 11.86
CA THR A 177 21.69 10.17 12.21
C THR A 177 22.70 9.29 13.06
N ASP A 178 22.39 8.46 14.13
CA ASP A 178 23.10 7.26 14.74
C ASP A 178 22.97 6.96 16.32
N ILE A 179 21.94 6.27 16.90
CA ILE A 179 21.76 5.93 18.35
C ILE A 179 21.35 4.46 18.57
N VAL A 180 21.79 3.92 19.71
CA VAL A 180 21.29 2.71 20.37
C VAL A 180 21.19 2.96 21.89
N ILE A 181 20.17 2.39 22.55
CA ILE A 181 19.97 2.43 24.01
C ILE A 181 20.09 1.02 24.61
N GLY A 182 21.02 0.82 25.55
CA GLY A 182 21.24 -0.45 26.25
C GLY A 182 20.09 -0.89 27.18
N LYS A 183 20.18 -2.12 27.71
CA LYS A 183 19.13 -2.72 28.56
C LYS A 183 19.02 -2.06 29.94
N GLY A 184 17.83 -2.08 30.53
CA GLY A 184 17.60 -1.55 31.88
C GLY A 184 17.89 -0.05 32.03
N THR A 185 17.91 0.69 30.92
CA THR A 185 18.21 2.13 30.91
C THR A 185 16.98 2.91 31.35
N ASN A 186 17.17 3.95 32.16
CA ASN A 186 16.12 4.91 32.50
C ASN A 186 16.39 6.23 31.76
N VAL A 187 15.53 6.52 30.79
CA VAL A 187 15.63 7.67 29.87
C VAL A 187 14.51 8.66 30.16
N LYS A 188 14.81 9.97 30.09
CA LYS A 188 13.99 11.00 30.74
C LYS A 188 13.78 12.34 29.98
N ARG A 189 14.69 13.10 29.34
CA ARG A 189 16.06 12.99 28.78
C ARG A 189 16.15 12.45 27.33
N VAL A 190 16.96 13.07 26.47
CA VAL A 190 16.79 13.14 24.99
C VAL A 190 18.11 12.90 24.24
N ILE A 191 18.09 12.16 23.12
CA ILE A 191 19.27 11.79 22.32
C ILE A 191 18.92 11.51 20.81
N SER A 192 18.93 12.48 19.87
CA SER A 192 19.01 12.31 18.38
C SER A 192 20.37 11.72 17.89
N LYS A 193 20.90 11.71 16.64
CA LYS A 193 22.39 11.59 16.37
C LYS A 193 23.09 12.58 15.42
N GLY A 194 22.93 13.90 15.52
CA GLY A 194 22.57 14.56 16.78
C GLY A 194 23.39 13.96 17.92
N ASN A 195 22.74 13.38 18.90
CA ASN A 195 23.26 12.83 20.13
C ASN A 195 23.70 11.31 20.27
N VAL A 196 24.93 10.99 20.71
CA VAL A 196 25.24 9.81 21.60
C VAL A 196 25.00 8.32 21.18
N PHE A 197 25.63 7.39 21.92
CA PHE A 197 25.23 5.98 22.14
C PHE A 197 25.13 5.70 23.65
N LEU A 198 24.15 4.91 24.13
CA LEU A 198 24.02 4.56 25.55
C LEU A 198 24.18 3.06 25.80
N LYS A 199 25.03 2.66 26.76
CA LYS A 199 25.11 1.28 27.25
C LYS A 199 24.14 0.98 28.40
N ASP A 200 24.11 -0.27 28.83
CA ASP A 200 23.15 -0.83 29.80
C ASP A 200 23.21 -0.16 31.18
N GLY A 201 22.07 -0.09 31.87
CA GLY A 201 21.93 0.46 33.22
C GLY A 201 22.17 1.97 33.34
N VAL A 202 22.35 2.68 32.21
CA VAL A 202 22.52 4.14 32.21
C VAL A 202 21.26 4.82 32.78
N THR A 203 21.47 5.81 33.63
CA THR A 203 20.39 6.59 34.25
C THR A 203 20.55 8.05 33.87
N ILE A 204 19.53 8.61 33.24
CA ILE A 204 19.72 9.79 32.40
C ILE A 204 18.54 10.74 32.71
N GLU A 205 18.79 11.78 33.51
CA GLU A 205 17.73 12.54 34.23
C GLU A 205 17.20 13.77 33.47
N ASN A 206 18.07 14.67 32.98
CA ASN A 206 17.70 15.68 31.98
C ASN A 206 18.93 16.20 31.20
N GLY A 207 18.94 16.21 29.86
CA GLY A 207 20.13 16.51 29.04
C GLY A 207 20.43 15.54 27.88
N ILE A 208 21.52 15.79 27.15
CA ILE A 208 21.67 15.45 25.72
C ILE A 208 23.19 15.54 25.40
N GLU A 209 23.78 14.97 24.35
CA GLU A 209 25.17 15.31 23.89
C GLU A 209 25.30 15.21 22.36
N TYR A 210 26.33 15.69 21.62
CA TYR A 210 26.47 15.67 20.11
C TYR A 210 26.94 14.35 19.40
N LYS A 211 27.53 14.47 18.17
CA LYS A 211 27.41 13.55 16.99
C LYS A 211 28.58 12.67 16.48
N ASP A 212 29.66 13.14 15.86
CA ASP A 212 30.60 14.19 16.28
C ASP A 212 30.82 14.00 17.79
N ALA A 213 31.35 12.81 18.10
CA ALA A 213 30.53 11.83 18.82
C ALA A 213 30.74 11.74 20.32
N ILE A 214 29.81 11.05 20.97
CA ILE A 214 29.92 10.61 22.35
C ILE A 214 29.28 9.22 22.53
N ASN A 215 29.77 8.48 23.52
CA ASN A 215 29.37 7.12 23.86
C ASN A 215 29.42 6.97 25.39
N ILE A 216 28.34 6.51 26.01
CA ILE A 216 28.18 6.49 27.48
C ILE A 216 28.33 5.07 28.00
N GLY A 217 29.23 4.88 28.98
CA GLY A 217 29.52 3.58 29.60
C GLY A 217 28.35 3.01 30.41
N GLN A 218 28.44 1.72 30.75
CA GLN A 218 27.40 1.04 31.54
C GLN A 218 27.26 1.65 32.93
N ASN A 219 26.04 1.66 33.46
CA ASN A 219 25.67 2.15 34.81
C ASN A 219 26.04 3.63 35.08
N VAL A 220 26.35 4.42 34.06
CA VAL A 220 26.65 5.85 34.21
C VAL A 220 25.35 6.61 34.51
N ARG A 221 25.37 7.42 35.57
CA ARG A 221 24.32 8.39 35.86
C ARG A 221 24.72 9.77 35.35
N ILE A 222 23.90 10.39 34.49
CA ILE A 222 24.08 11.79 34.07
C ILE A 222 22.94 12.61 34.65
N ALA A 223 23.25 13.35 35.73
CA ALA A 223 22.29 14.20 36.43
C ALA A 223 21.76 15.31 35.53
N GLY A 224 22.64 16.01 34.80
CA GLY A 224 22.13 16.73 33.65
C GLY A 224 23.06 17.55 32.76
N GLU A 225 22.35 18.22 31.86
CA GLU A 225 22.76 19.07 30.75
C GLU A 225 23.70 18.45 29.71
N ILE A 226 24.27 19.30 28.84
CA ILE A 226 24.38 19.03 27.40
C ILE A 226 25.75 19.35 26.81
N LYS A 227 26.18 18.59 25.79
CA LYS A 227 27.38 18.87 24.96
C LYS A 227 26.95 19.01 23.50
N THR A 228 27.49 19.99 22.79
CA THR A 228 27.11 20.43 21.43
C THR A 228 27.48 19.44 20.33
N ILE A 229 27.16 19.78 19.07
CA ILE A 229 28.10 19.90 17.95
C ILE A 229 27.59 20.84 16.85
N LYS A 230 28.49 21.17 15.93
CA LYS A 230 28.42 22.19 14.87
C LYS A 230 29.52 21.91 13.82
N GLU A 231 29.53 22.45 12.60
CA GLU A 231 28.49 22.91 11.63
C GLU A 231 29.26 23.33 10.34
N GLU A 232 28.77 24.35 9.63
CA GLU A 232 29.48 25.21 8.65
C GLU A 232 29.56 24.76 7.16
N GLU A 233 28.76 25.50 6.38
CA GLU A 233 28.85 25.98 4.97
C GLU A 233 29.99 25.46 4.05
N GLN A 234 29.76 25.22 2.75
CA GLN A 234 28.60 25.55 1.89
C GLN A 234 28.44 24.54 0.74
#